data_AF-A0A3D5MYU9-F1
#
_entry.id   AF-A0A3D5MYU9-F1
#
_cell.length_a   1.000
_cell.length_b   1.000
_cell.length_c   1.000
_cell.angle_alpha   90.00
_cell.angle_beta   90.00
_cell.angle_gamma   90.00
#
_symmetry.space_group_name_H-M   'P 1'
#
loop_
_entity.id
_entity.type
_entity.pdbx_description
1 polymer ?
#
loop_
_entity_poly.entity_id
_entity_poly.type
_entity_poly.pdbx_seq_one_letter_code
_entity_poly.pdbx_strand_id
1 'polypeptide(L)'
;THSVNAASEGLNLAQNIESHSSEIYKNAISSKNNVLSLYNSCSKNLKDSIEKVKTIDNITQMSNLILSIAEQTSLLSLNAAIEAARAGEHGKGFSVVASEIGNLANQTAETVNEILRITGDVENAFSKLTNNSKDMLSFINDIVTPDYKAFVKVSEQYGSDADNIEKLSNKLAEMSGNIKVIIDEVAKTVESIADSSQNTSENSGEIVNGMNEVSDILDNISKMVVTEKEVSSSLNDLVKKFKL
;
A
#
# COMPACT_ATOMS: atom_id res chain seq x y z
N THR A 1 -15.00 -11.07 -29.16
CA THR A 1 -15.95 -10.72 -28.08
C THR A 1 -15.30 -10.80 -26.72
N HIS A 2 -14.69 -11.93 -26.34
CA HIS A 2 -13.99 -12.07 -25.04
C HIS A 2 -12.90 -11.02 -24.80
N SER A 3 -12.07 -10.71 -25.80
CA SER A 3 -10.96 -9.74 -25.63
C SER A 3 -11.43 -8.28 -25.44
N VAL A 4 -12.56 -7.91 -26.03
CA VAL A 4 -13.19 -6.59 -25.82
C VAL A 4 -13.81 -6.49 -24.43
N ASN A 5 -14.42 -7.57 -23.95
CA ASN A 5 -14.92 -7.64 -22.57
C ASN A 5 -13.77 -7.55 -21.57
N ALA A 6 -12.67 -8.28 -21.79
CA ALA A 6 -11.48 -8.22 -20.93
C ALA A 6 -10.87 -6.81 -20.88
N ALA A 7 -10.84 -6.09 -22.00
CA ALA A 7 -10.41 -4.69 -22.02
C ALA A 7 -11.35 -3.79 -21.21
N SER A 8 -12.67 -3.96 -21.36
CA SER A 8 -13.65 -3.20 -20.59
C SER A 8 -13.59 -3.51 -19.09
N GLU A 9 -13.35 -4.76 -18.71
CA GLU A 9 -13.14 -5.17 -17.32
C GLU A 9 -11.87 -4.53 -16.74
N GLY A 10 -10.77 -4.51 -17.52
CA GLY A 10 -9.53 -3.83 -17.14
C GLY A 10 -9.69 -2.33 -16.93
N LEU A 11 -10.48 -1.65 -17.78
CA LEU A 11 -10.80 -0.22 -17.61
C LEU A 11 -11.59 0.03 -16.32
N ASN A 12 -12.63 -0.78 -16.05
CA ASN A 12 -13.39 -0.68 -14.80
C ASN A 12 -12.50 -0.94 -13.58
N LEU A 13 -11.58 -1.91 -13.66
CA LEU A 13 -10.63 -2.18 -12.59
C LEU A 13 -9.70 -0.98 -12.34
N ALA A 14 -9.16 -0.38 -13.40
CA ALA A 14 -8.31 0.82 -13.30
C ALA A 14 -9.05 1.97 -12.59
N GLN A 15 -10.28 2.28 -13.02
CA GLN A 15 -11.10 3.33 -12.40
C GLN A 15 -11.39 3.06 -10.91
N ASN A 16 -11.66 1.81 -10.55
CA ASN A 16 -11.85 1.43 -9.15
C ASN A 16 -10.57 1.59 -8.34
N ILE A 17 -9.41 1.19 -8.88
CA ILE A 17 -8.11 1.36 -8.20
C ILE A 17 -7.80 2.86 -8.04
N GLU A 18 -8.03 3.67 -9.06
CA GLU A 18 -7.82 5.13 -9.02
C GLU A 18 -8.68 5.80 -7.94
N SER A 19 -9.98 5.44 -7.89
CA SER A 19 -10.91 5.95 -6.88
C SER A 19 -10.46 5.60 -5.46
N HIS A 20 -10.14 4.32 -5.21
CA HIS A 20 -9.65 3.89 -3.90
C HIS A 20 -8.30 4.51 -3.54
N SER A 21 -7.37 4.62 -4.50
CA SER A 21 -6.08 5.31 -4.31
C SER A 21 -6.28 6.76 -3.87
N SER A 22 -7.19 7.49 -4.53
CA SER A 22 -7.52 8.88 -4.18
C SER A 22 -8.10 8.99 -2.77
N GLU A 23 -8.96 8.05 -2.37
CA GLU A 23 -9.52 8.01 -1.03
C GLU A 23 -8.45 7.74 0.03
N ILE A 24 -7.59 6.73 -0.19
CA ILE A 24 -6.48 6.41 0.73
C ILE A 24 -5.53 7.60 0.83
N TYR A 25 -5.20 8.26 -0.28
CA TYR A 25 -4.35 9.45 -0.28
C TYR A 25 -4.94 10.56 0.59
N LYS A 26 -6.23 10.89 0.41
CA LYS A 26 -6.93 11.92 1.20
C LYS A 26 -6.94 11.57 2.69
N ASN A 27 -7.27 10.32 3.01
CA ASN A 27 -7.32 9.83 4.39
C ASN A 27 -5.93 9.86 5.03
N ALA A 28 -4.89 9.40 4.33
CA ALA A 28 -3.52 9.40 4.82
C ALA A 28 -3.01 10.83 5.10
N ILE A 29 -3.28 11.79 4.21
CA ILE A 29 -2.92 13.20 4.42
C ILE A 29 -3.67 13.80 5.61
N SER A 30 -4.99 13.54 5.70
CA SER A 30 -5.81 14.03 6.82
C SER A 30 -5.31 13.47 8.16
N SER A 31 -5.10 12.15 8.26
CA SER A 31 -4.56 11.51 9.45
C SER A 31 -3.17 11.99 9.81
N LYS A 32 -2.28 12.18 8.83
CA LYS A 32 -0.95 12.77 9.05
C LYS A 32 -1.04 14.17 9.68
N ASN A 33 -1.92 15.02 9.16
CA ASN A 33 -2.10 16.37 9.68
C ASN A 33 -2.66 16.35 11.11
N ASN A 34 -3.61 15.45 11.38
CA ASN A 34 -4.16 15.27 12.73
C ASN A 34 -3.08 14.80 13.72
N VAL A 35 -2.24 13.84 13.33
CA VAL A 35 -1.11 13.37 14.14
C VAL A 35 -0.11 14.47 14.42
N LEU A 36 0.25 15.28 13.41
CA LEU A 36 1.15 16.42 13.59
C LEU A 36 0.56 17.49 14.52
N SER A 37 -0.74 17.76 14.42
CA SER A 37 -1.44 18.67 15.33
C SER A 37 -1.42 18.15 16.78
N LEU A 38 -1.74 16.86 16.97
CA LEU A 38 -1.68 16.21 18.28
C LEU A 38 -0.27 16.22 18.86
N TYR A 39 0.75 15.91 18.05
CA TYR A 39 2.16 15.98 18.44
C TYR A 39 2.52 17.37 18.96
N ASN A 40 2.21 18.42 18.20
CA ASN A 40 2.52 19.80 18.59
C ASN A 40 1.79 20.22 19.87
N SER A 41 0.51 19.87 20.00
CA SER A 41 -0.30 20.16 21.20
C SER A 41 0.26 19.44 22.43
N CYS A 42 0.57 18.15 22.30
CA CYS A 42 1.12 17.34 23.38
C CYS A 42 2.53 17.81 23.78
N SER A 43 3.40 18.11 22.81
CA SER A 43 4.73 18.67 23.04
C SER A 43 4.68 20.01 23.79
N LYS A 44 3.75 20.90 23.41
CA LYS A 44 3.52 22.17 24.11
C LYS A 44 3.05 21.94 25.55
N ASN A 45 2.02 21.11 25.73
CA ASN A 45 1.47 20.82 27.06
C ASN A 45 2.51 20.17 27.98
N LEU A 46 3.36 19.29 27.44
CA LEU A 46 4.46 18.69 28.18
C LEU A 46 5.46 19.75 28.64
N LYS A 47 5.86 20.66 27.75
CA LYS A 47 6.75 21.78 28.08
C LYS A 47 6.17 22.67 29.19
N ASP A 48 4.89 23.03 29.08
CA ASP A 48 4.21 23.85 30.10
C ASP A 48 4.11 23.12 31.44
N SER A 49 3.90 21.79 31.42
CA SER A 49 3.84 20.97 32.64
C SER A 49 5.20 20.87 33.32
N ILE A 50 6.29 20.73 32.55
CA ILE A 50 7.67 20.74 33.07
C ILE A 50 7.98 22.08 33.76
N GLU A 51 7.60 23.21 33.18
CA GLU A 51 7.79 24.53 33.81
C GLU A 51 7.00 24.65 35.12
N LYS A 52 5.75 24.19 35.16
CA LYS A 52 4.93 24.22 36.37
C LYS A 52 5.53 23.37 37.49
N VAL A 53 6.17 22.26 37.18
CA VAL A 53 6.78 21.38 38.20
C VAL A 53 7.99 21.98 38.88
N LYS A 54 8.66 22.98 38.30
CA LYS A 54 9.69 23.74 39.03
C LYS A 54 9.16 24.42 40.29
N THR A 55 7.84 24.59 40.44
CA THR A 55 7.25 25.07 41.70
C THR A 55 7.42 24.11 42.88
N ILE A 56 7.70 22.83 42.61
CA ILE A 56 8.07 21.84 43.63
C ILE A 56 9.35 22.26 44.36
N ASP A 57 10.33 22.83 43.66
CA ASP A 57 11.56 23.33 44.27
C ASP A 57 11.26 24.38 45.36
N ASN A 58 10.27 25.24 45.12
CA ASN A 58 9.84 26.25 46.10
C ASN A 58 9.21 25.59 47.34
N ILE A 59 8.42 24.51 47.16
CA ILE A 59 7.83 23.76 48.28
C ILE A 59 8.94 23.11 49.11
N THR A 60 9.94 22.53 48.47
CA THR A 60 11.11 21.93 49.11
C THR A 60 11.90 22.99 49.89
N GLN A 61 12.14 24.16 49.31
CA GLN A 61 12.82 25.27 49.98
C GLN A 61 12.05 25.80 51.20
N MET A 62 10.73 26.02 51.06
CA MET A 62 9.89 26.48 52.16
C MET A 62 9.80 25.43 53.28
N SER A 63 9.67 24.15 52.93
CA SER A 63 9.69 23.05 53.89
C SER A 63 11.01 23.02 54.67
N ASN A 64 12.15 23.11 54.01
CA ASN A 64 13.46 23.16 54.68
C ASN A 64 13.61 24.37 55.62
N LEU A 65 13.04 25.53 55.26
CA LEU A 65 13.01 26.70 56.13
C LEU A 65 12.14 26.45 57.38
N ILE A 66 10.95 25.87 57.22
CA ILE A 66 10.07 25.54 58.35
C ILE A 66 10.73 24.50 59.25
N LEU A 67 11.42 23.50 58.69
CA LEU A 67 12.19 22.52 59.45
C LEU A 67 13.26 23.20 60.30
N SER A 68 14.02 24.12 59.70
CA SER A 68 15.06 24.90 60.41
C SER A 68 14.46 25.75 61.54
N ILE A 69 13.28 26.36 61.34
CA ILE A 69 12.56 27.12 62.37
C ILE A 69 12.08 26.20 63.49
N ALA A 70 11.55 25.02 63.16
CA ALA A 70 11.09 24.03 64.13
C ALA A 70 12.26 23.53 65.00
N GLU A 71 13.40 23.21 64.40
CA GLU A 71 14.62 22.82 65.12
C GLU A 71 15.13 23.94 66.06
N GLN A 72 15.18 25.19 65.58
CA GLN A 72 15.54 26.34 66.41
C GLN A 72 14.56 26.55 67.56
N THR A 73 13.25 26.41 67.31
CA THR A 73 12.20 26.57 68.32
C THR A 73 12.28 25.48 69.38
N SER A 74 12.53 24.23 68.97
CA SER A 74 12.77 23.10 69.87
C SER A 74 13.97 23.38 70.78
N LEU A 75 15.08 23.88 70.22
CA LEU A 75 16.26 24.23 71.00
C LEU A 75 16.02 25.42 71.95
N LEU A 76 15.27 26.45 71.51
CA LEU A 76 14.88 27.58 72.36
C LEU A 76 13.99 27.14 73.53
N SER A 77 13.03 26.26 73.26
CA SER A 77 12.12 25.72 74.28
C SER A 77 12.83 24.84 75.29
N LEU A 78 13.85 24.08 74.85
CA LEU A 78 14.70 23.29 75.74
C LEU A 78 15.47 24.21 76.69
N ASN A 79 16.08 25.28 76.17
CA ASN A 79 16.77 26.27 76.98
C ASN A 79 15.80 26.95 77.99
N ALA A 80 14.58 27.27 77.56
CA ALA A 80 13.56 27.85 78.43
C ALA A 80 13.09 26.86 79.52
N ALA A 81 12.95 25.58 79.19
CA ALA A 81 12.61 24.53 80.16
C ALA A 81 13.72 24.35 81.20
N ILE A 82 14.99 24.38 80.78
CA ILE A 82 16.16 24.33 81.68
C ILE A 82 16.15 25.53 82.64
N GLU A 83 15.95 26.74 82.15
CA GLU A 83 15.96 27.94 82.99
C GLU A 83 14.73 28.03 83.91
N ALA A 84 13.57 27.54 83.45
CA ALA A 84 12.38 27.41 84.28
C ALA A 84 12.57 26.38 85.42
N ALA A 85 13.24 25.25 85.16
CA ALA A 85 13.61 24.31 86.22
C ALA A 85 14.59 24.93 87.23
N ARG A 86 15.48 25.81 86.77
CA ARG A 86 16.46 26.53 87.59
C ARG A 86 15.82 27.55 88.54
N ALA A 87 14.68 28.13 88.16
CA ALA A 87 13.87 29.03 89.00
C ALA A 87 13.05 28.31 90.09
N GLY A 88 13.10 26.97 90.16
CA GLY A 88 12.46 26.18 91.21
C GLY A 88 10.93 26.28 91.20
N GLU A 89 10.31 26.48 92.37
CA GLU A 89 8.85 26.55 92.53
C GLU A 89 8.21 27.67 91.68
N HIS A 90 8.90 28.81 91.51
CA HIS A 90 8.39 29.94 90.73
C HIS A 90 8.40 29.69 89.21
N GLY A 91 9.18 28.72 88.72
CA GLY A 91 9.31 28.39 87.30
C GLY A 91 8.44 27.24 86.81
N LYS A 92 7.73 26.52 87.71
CA LYS A 92 6.92 25.33 87.35
C LYS A 92 5.95 25.58 86.19
N GLY A 93 5.22 26.70 86.21
CA GLY A 93 4.28 27.04 85.13
C GLY A 93 4.97 27.31 83.79
N PHE A 94 6.11 27.99 83.80
CA PHE A 94 6.92 28.25 82.61
C PHE A 94 7.56 26.97 82.04
N SER A 95 7.95 26.04 82.90
CA SER A 95 8.53 24.75 82.46
C SER A 95 7.52 23.91 81.69
N VAL A 96 6.24 23.92 82.08
CA VAL A 96 5.17 23.20 81.36
C VAL A 96 4.96 23.81 79.98
N VAL A 97 4.88 25.15 79.90
CA VAL A 97 4.73 25.85 78.61
C VAL A 97 5.93 25.61 77.69
N ALA A 98 7.15 25.67 78.23
CA ALA A 98 8.35 25.40 77.45
C ALA A 98 8.39 23.95 76.92
N SER A 99 8.02 22.96 77.74
CA SER A 99 7.93 21.57 77.28
C SER A 99 6.89 21.38 76.18
N GLU A 100 5.74 22.07 76.28
CA GLU A 100 4.69 22.00 75.27
C GLU A 100 5.14 22.62 73.94
N ILE A 101 5.82 23.78 73.98
CA ILE A 101 6.42 24.42 72.80
C ILE A 101 7.44 23.47 72.13
N GLY A 102 8.26 22.77 72.91
CA GLY A 102 9.22 21.80 72.37
C GLY A 102 8.54 20.61 71.70
N ASN A 103 7.46 20.09 72.28
CA ASN A 103 6.66 19.04 71.65
C ASN A 103 6.03 19.51 70.33
N LEU A 104 5.44 20.70 70.31
CA LEU A 104 4.88 21.32 69.09
C LEU A 104 5.96 21.50 68.01
N ALA A 105 7.16 21.93 68.39
CA ALA A 105 8.28 22.10 67.48
C ALA A 105 8.73 20.75 66.88
N ASN A 106 8.84 19.70 67.69
CA ASN A 106 9.20 18.36 67.20
C ASN A 106 8.11 17.79 66.28
N GLN A 107 6.83 17.92 66.63
CA GLN A 107 5.71 17.52 65.75
C GLN A 107 5.71 18.28 64.42
N THR A 108 6.07 19.57 64.45
CA THR A 108 6.24 20.37 63.23
C THR A 108 7.36 19.82 62.36
N ALA A 109 8.53 19.50 62.95
CA ALA A 109 9.65 18.91 62.23
C ALA A 109 9.30 17.54 61.61
N GLU A 110 8.61 16.67 62.33
CA GLU A 110 8.13 15.38 61.80
C GLU A 110 7.18 15.57 60.61
N THR A 111 6.21 16.48 60.75
CA THR A 111 5.24 16.79 59.68
C THR A 111 5.94 17.34 58.43
N VAL A 112 6.92 18.23 58.60
CA VAL A 112 7.69 18.80 57.50
C VAL A 112 8.56 17.75 56.80
N ASN A 113 9.15 16.82 57.55
CA ASN A 113 9.89 15.70 56.96
C ASN A 113 8.98 14.81 56.10
N GLU A 114 7.74 14.59 56.54
CA GLU A 114 6.75 13.87 55.73
C GLU A 114 6.35 14.65 54.46
N ILE A 115 6.20 15.98 54.56
CA ILE A 115 6.00 16.85 53.37
C ILE A 115 7.17 16.68 52.39
N LEU A 116 8.42 16.74 52.86
CA LEU A 116 9.60 16.58 52.00
C LEU A 116 9.63 15.20 51.32
N ARG A 117 9.30 14.13 52.06
CA ARG A 117 9.19 12.77 51.50
C ARG A 117 8.16 12.71 50.38
N ILE A 118 6.94 13.18 50.63
CA ILE A 118 5.85 13.19 49.65
C ILE A 118 6.23 14.04 48.43
N THR A 119 6.86 15.18 48.65
CA THR A 119 7.30 16.10 47.59
C THR A 119 8.34 15.43 46.67
N GLY A 120 9.30 14.70 47.25
CA GLY A 120 10.26 13.90 46.49
C GLY A 120 9.62 12.74 45.70
N ASP A 121 8.63 12.06 46.29
CA ASP A 121 7.87 11.02 45.59
C ASP A 121 7.12 11.60 44.37
N VAL A 122 6.52 12.79 44.51
CA VAL A 122 5.85 13.51 43.42
C VAL A 122 6.84 13.91 42.32
N GLU A 123 8.01 14.44 42.67
CA GLU A 123 9.05 14.82 41.72
C GLU A 123 9.53 13.61 40.88
N ASN A 124 9.77 12.48 41.54
CA ASN A 124 10.16 11.23 40.87
C ASN A 124 9.06 10.71 39.93
N ALA A 125 7.81 10.69 40.39
CA ALA A 125 6.67 10.31 39.56
C ALA A 125 6.55 11.20 38.32
N PHE A 126 6.77 12.51 38.49
CA PHE A 126 6.71 13.46 37.37
C PHE A 126 7.88 13.33 36.40
N SER A 127 9.08 13.03 36.89
CA SER A 127 10.25 12.75 36.05
C SER A 127 10.01 11.53 35.16
N LYS A 128 9.46 10.44 35.72
CA LYS A 128 9.04 9.25 34.96
C LYS A 128 7.97 9.58 33.91
N LEU A 129 6.94 10.34 34.29
CA LEU A 129 5.88 10.77 33.38
C LEU A 129 6.44 11.60 32.22
N THR A 130 7.38 12.49 32.50
CA THR A 130 8.04 13.33 31.50
C THR A 130 8.83 12.49 30.50
N ASN A 131 9.60 11.50 30.98
CA ASN A 131 10.37 10.62 30.10
C ASN A 131 9.45 9.77 29.23
N ASN A 132 8.43 9.14 29.81
CA ASN A 132 7.44 8.36 29.05
C ASN A 132 6.73 9.22 27.99
N SER A 133 6.42 10.48 28.32
CA SER A 133 5.78 11.41 27.38
C SER A 133 6.74 11.79 26.23
N LYS A 134 8.03 11.98 26.51
CA LYS A 134 9.05 12.21 25.47
C LYS A 134 9.21 11.00 24.56
N ASP A 135 9.22 9.79 25.11
CA ASP A 135 9.31 8.56 24.33
C ASP A 135 8.09 8.40 23.41
N MET A 136 6.89 8.70 23.91
CA MET A 136 5.67 8.69 23.10
C MET A 136 5.70 9.75 21.99
N LEU A 137 6.20 10.95 22.27
CA LEU A 137 6.38 11.99 21.25
C LEU A 137 7.39 11.53 20.18
N SER A 138 8.52 10.94 20.57
CA SER A 138 9.51 10.37 19.64
C SER A 138 8.88 9.26 18.79
N PHE A 139 8.13 8.34 19.38
CA PHE A 139 7.40 7.31 18.62
C PHE A 139 6.47 7.91 17.56
N ILE A 140 5.72 8.97 17.89
CA ILE A 140 4.84 9.65 16.95
C ILE A 140 5.63 10.33 15.81
N ASN A 141 6.74 10.99 16.14
CA ASN A 141 7.55 11.71 15.16
C ASN A 141 8.38 10.78 14.25
N ASP A 142 8.95 9.74 14.83
CA ASP A 142 9.98 8.91 14.20
C ASP A 142 9.41 7.64 13.56
N ILE A 143 8.21 7.20 13.97
CA ILE A 143 7.55 6.01 13.42
C ILE A 143 6.23 6.39 12.75
N VAL A 144 5.27 6.93 13.51
CA VAL A 144 3.91 7.17 13.00
C VAL A 144 3.90 8.18 11.85
N THR A 145 4.67 9.27 11.95
CA THR A 145 4.71 10.29 10.90
C THR A 145 5.33 9.77 9.59
N PRO A 146 6.47 9.05 9.60
CA PRO A 146 6.98 8.32 8.44
C PRO A 146 6.01 7.29 7.86
N ASP A 147 5.28 6.54 8.68
CA ASP A 147 4.31 5.55 8.20
C ASP A 147 3.21 6.21 7.35
N TYR A 148 2.68 7.36 7.79
CA TYR A 148 1.73 8.12 6.98
C TYR A 148 2.33 8.67 5.69
N LYS A 149 3.62 9.05 5.67
CA LYS A 149 4.30 9.42 4.42
C LYS A 149 4.42 8.21 3.47
N ALA A 150 4.68 7.02 4.01
CA ALA A 150 4.73 5.79 3.24
C ALA A 150 3.34 5.46 2.64
N PHE A 151 2.26 5.59 3.41
CA PHE A 151 0.90 5.39 2.90
C PHE A 151 0.54 6.35 1.75
N VAL A 152 0.93 7.63 1.86
CA VAL A 152 0.77 8.60 0.76
C VAL A 152 1.49 8.11 -0.50
N LYS A 153 2.75 7.70 -0.36
CA LYS A 153 3.56 7.21 -1.49
C LYS A 153 2.96 5.94 -2.12
N VAL A 154 2.48 5.00 -1.33
CA VAL A 154 1.81 3.78 -1.82
C VAL A 154 0.53 4.13 -2.57
N SER A 155 -0.23 5.12 -2.07
CA SER A 155 -1.44 5.58 -2.75
C SER A 155 -1.12 6.19 -4.12
N GLU A 156 -0.11 7.06 -4.19
CA GLU A 156 0.37 7.63 -5.46
C GLU A 156 0.82 6.53 -6.44
N GLN A 157 1.52 5.51 -5.94
CA GLN A 157 1.92 4.36 -6.76
C GLN A 157 0.72 3.60 -7.31
N TYR A 158 -0.31 3.33 -6.50
CA TYR A 158 -1.55 2.70 -6.98
C TYR A 158 -2.29 3.56 -8.02
N GLY A 159 -2.22 4.88 -7.90
CA GLY A 159 -2.75 5.78 -8.94
C GLY A 159 -1.99 5.62 -10.27
N SER A 160 -0.66 5.52 -10.20
CA SER A 160 0.16 5.24 -11.39
C SER A 160 -0.10 3.84 -11.97
N ASP A 161 -0.32 2.84 -11.12
CA ASP A 161 -0.63 1.47 -11.56
C ASP A 161 -2.00 1.41 -12.25
N ALA A 162 -2.99 2.17 -11.75
CA ALA A 162 -4.29 2.31 -12.41
C ALA A 162 -4.15 2.89 -13.83
N ASP A 163 -3.40 3.99 -14.00
CA ASP A 163 -3.12 4.58 -15.32
C ASP A 163 -2.42 3.59 -16.27
N ASN A 164 -1.49 2.78 -15.75
CA ASN A 164 -0.85 1.72 -16.54
C ASN A 164 -1.83 0.63 -16.99
N ILE A 165 -2.74 0.20 -16.09
CA ILE A 165 -3.78 -0.79 -16.42
C ILE A 165 -4.76 -0.21 -17.45
N GLU A 166 -5.11 1.06 -17.34
CA GLU A 166 -5.98 1.75 -18.30
C GLU A 166 -5.35 1.75 -19.71
N LYS A 167 -4.08 2.18 -19.80
CA LYS A 167 -3.31 2.18 -21.05
C LYS A 167 -3.23 0.78 -21.67
N LEU A 168 -2.96 -0.24 -20.85
CA LEU A 168 -2.90 -1.62 -21.33
C LEU A 168 -4.26 -2.10 -21.85
N SER A 169 -5.33 -1.76 -21.15
CA SER A 169 -6.71 -2.13 -21.52
C SER A 169 -7.12 -1.48 -22.85
N ASN A 170 -6.81 -0.20 -23.04
CA ASN A 170 -7.02 0.50 -24.31
C ASN A 170 -6.27 -0.16 -25.47
N LYS A 171 -4.99 -0.52 -25.26
CA LYS A 171 -4.19 -1.23 -26.26
C LYS A 171 -4.76 -2.61 -26.60
N LEU A 172 -5.30 -3.32 -25.60
CA LEU A 172 -5.96 -4.61 -25.80
C LEU A 172 -7.25 -4.47 -26.63
N ALA A 173 -8.03 -3.41 -26.40
CA ALA A 173 -9.22 -3.11 -27.19
C ALA A 173 -8.88 -2.83 -28.66
N GLU A 174 -7.85 -2.01 -28.90
CA GLU A 174 -7.34 -1.72 -30.24
C GLU A 174 -6.89 -3.00 -30.97
N MET A 175 -6.06 -3.82 -30.31
CA MET A 175 -5.58 -5.09 -30.87
C MET A 175 -6.73 -6.05 -31.18
N SER A 176 -7.78 -6.08 -30.35
CA SER A 176 -8.98 -6.87 -30.59
C SER A 176 -9.75 -6.40 -31.82
N GLY A 177 -9.79 -5.09 -32.07
CA GLY A 177 -10.34 -4.51 -33.28
C GLY A 177 -9.57 -4.96 -34.53
N ASN A 178 -8.24 -4.89 -34.49
CA ASN A 178 -7.39 -5.31 -35.60
C ASN A 178 -7.53 -6.81 -35.92
N ILE A 179 -7.59 -7.66 -34.89
CA ILE A 179 -7.83 -9.10 -35.07
C ILE A 179 -9.17 -9.37 -35.76
N LYS A 180 -10.23 -8.61 -35.43
CA LYS A 180 -11.52 -8.75 -36.09
C LYS A 180 -11.42 -8.45 -37.58
N VAL A 181 -10.74 -7.37 -37.96
CA VAL A 181 -10.52 -7.01 -39.37
C VAL A 181 -9.77 -8.11 -40.11
N ILE A 182 -8.72 -8.66 -39.50
CA ILE A 182 -7.93 -9.76 -40.07
C ILE A 182 -8.79 -11.03 -40.26
N ILE A 183 -9.64 -11.37 -39.29
CA ILE A 183 -10.54 -12.53 -39.39
C ILE A 183 -11.53 -12.33 -40.56
N ASP A 184 -12.10 -11.14 -40.73
CA ASP A 184 -13.02 -10.84 -41.83
C ASP A 184 -12.30 -10.94 -43.20
N GLU A 185 -11.04 -10.54 -43.29
CA GLU A 185 -10.22 -10.66 -44.51
C GLU A 185 -9.85 -12.12 -44.83
N VAL A 186 -9.49 -12.91 -43.82
CA VAL A 186 -9.23 -14.34 -43.97
C VAL A 186 -10.50 -15.06 -44.45
N ALA A 187 -11.67 -14.73 -43.92
CA ALA A 187 -12.93 -15.32 -44.35
C ALA A 187 -13.20 -15.08 -45.86
N LYS A 188 -13.00 -13.85 -46.35
CA LYS A 188 -13.12 -13.52 -47.77
C LYS A 188 -12.11 -14.26 -48.64
N THR A 189 -10.89 -14.44 -48.14
CA THR A 189 -9.84 -15.18 -48.84
C THR A 189 -10.21 -16.66 -48.97
N VAL A 190 -10.76 -17.25 -47.90
CA VAL A 190 -11.26 -18.64 -47.91
C VAL A 190 -12.40 -18.82 -48.92
N GLU A 191 -13.33 -17.86 -48.99
CA GLU A 191 -14.41 -17.86 -50.00
C GLU A 191 -13.84 -17.82 -51.43
N SER A 192 -12.88 -16.93 -51.70
CA SER A 192 -12.21 -16.83 -53.01
C SER A 192 -11.45 -18.12 -53.39
N ILE A 193 -10.87 -18.81 -52.40
CA ILE A 193 -10.22 -20.12 -52.60
C ILE A 193 -11.25 -21.19 -52.95
N ALA A 194 -12.40 -21.20 -52.28
CA ALA A 194 -13.48 -22.15 -52.58
C ALA A 194 -13.99 -21.97 -54.02
N ASP A 195 -14.23 -20.73 -54.45
CA ASP A 195 -14.64 -20.41 -55.82
C ASP A 195 -13.58 -20.85 -56.85
N SER A 196 -12.31 -20.56 -56.58
CA SER A 196 -11.19 -20.97 -57.45
C SER A 196 -11.06 -22.49 -57.55
N SER A 197 -11.28 -23.20 -56.44
CA SER A 197 -11.29 -24.67 -56.40
C SER A 197 -12.45 -25.24 -57.21
N GLN A 198 -13.63 -24.62 -57.15
CA GLN A 198 -14.80 -25.03 -57.93
C GLN A 198 -14.53 -24.87 -59.44
N ASN A 199 -14.05 -23.69 -59.87
CA ASN A 199 -13.66 -23.44 -61.26
C ASN A 199 -12.60 -24.43 -61.75
N THR A 200 -11.62 -24.75 -60.91
CA THR A 200 -10.57 -25.74 -61.24
C THR A 200 -11.16 -27.13 -61.44
N SER A 201 -12.14 -27.53 -60.62
CA SER A 201 -12.85 -28.81 -60.77
C SER A 201 -13.66 -28.87 -62.06
N GLU A 202 -14.35 -27.79 -62.41
CA GLU A 202 -15.13 -27.67 -63.66
C GLU A 202 -14.21 -27.78 -64.89
N ASN A 203 -13.15 -26.98 -64.94
CA ASN A 203 -12.15 -27.04 -66.01
C ASN A 203 -11.51 -28.42 -66.13
N SER A 204 -11.22 -29.08 -64.99
CA SER A 204 -10.70 -30.45 -64.99
C SER A 204 -11.69 -31.44 -65.60
N GLY A 205 -13.00 -31.26 -65.35
CA GLY A 205 -14.07 -32.02 -65.98
C GLY A 205 -14.12 -31.82 -67.50
N GLU A 206 -13.99 -30.58 -67.97
CA GLU A 206 -13.90 -30.27 -69.41
C GLU A 206 -12.69 -30.93 -70.08
N ILE A 207 -11.52 -30.89 -69.42
CA ILE A 207 -10.30 -31.56 -69.90
C ILE A 207 -10.52 -33.07 -70.03
N VAL A 208 -11.15 -33.71 -69.05
CA VAL A 208 -11.47 -35.15 -69.11
C VAL A 208 -12.39 -35.46 -70.29
N ASN A 209 -13.41 -34.63 -70.53
CA ASN A 209 -14.29 -34.80 -71.69
C ASN A 209 -13.53 -34.67 -73.01
N GLY A 210 -12.68 -33.65 -73.15
CA GLY A 210 -11.83 -33.47 -74.34
C GLY A 210 -10.86 -34.64 -74.56
N MET A 211 -10.32 -35.22 -73.48
CA MET A 211 -9.46 -36.41 -73.58
C MET A 211 -10.22 -37.65 -74.08
N ASN A 212 -11.50 -37.81 -73.70
CA ASN A 212 -12.34 -38.88 -74.24
C ASN A 212 -12.56 -38.71 -75.74
N GLU A 213 -12.86 -37.49 -76.20
CA GLU A 213 -13.01 -37.19 -77.64
C GLU A 213 -11.72 -37.47 -78.42
N VAL A 214 -10.57 -37.05 -77.89
CA VAL A 214 -9.26 -37.35 -78.50
C VAL A 214 -9.02 -38.86 -78.56
N SER A 215 -9.38 -39.60 -77.51
CA SER A 215 -9.27 -41.06 -77.48
C SER A 215 -10.12 -41.73 -78.57
N ASP A 216 -11.37 -41.28 -78.74
CA ASP A 216 -12.26 -41.78 -79.79
C ASP A 216 -11.74 -41.49 -81.21
N ILE A 217 -11.17 -40.30 -81.42
CA ILE A 217 -10.51 -39.95 -82.68
C ILE A 217 -9.30 -40.86 -82.92
N LEU A 218 -8.49 -41.13 -81.90
CA LEU A 218 -7.33 -42.02 -82.01
C LEU A 218 -7.74 -43.46 -82.34
N ASP A 219 -8.84 -43.98 -81.78
CA ASP A 219 -9.38 -45.30 -82.13
C ASP A 219 -9.81 -45.36 -83.60
N ASN A 220 -10.50 -44.31 -84.07
CA ASN A 220 -10.88 -44.19 -85.48
C ASN A 220 -9.68 -44.10 -86.42
N ILE A 221 -8.64 -43.32 -86.06
CA ILE A 221 -7.39 -43.25 -86.82
C ILE A 221 -6.72 -44.63 -86.88
N SER A 222 -6.65 -45.35 -85.75
CA SER A 222 -6.10 -46.70 -85.68
C SER A 222 -6.80 -47.65 -86.65
N LYS A 223 -8.14 -47.65 -86.68
CA LYS A 223 -8.94 -48.42 -87.65
C LYS A 223 -8.63 -48.03 -89.10
N MET A 224 -8.51 -46.74 -89.38
CA MET A 224 -8.19 -46.25 -90.73
C MET A 224 -6.81 -46.71 -91.21
N VAL A 225 -5.81 -46.70 -90.33
CA VAL A 225 -4.45 -47.22 -90.61
C VAL A 225 -4.49 -48.71 -90.95
N VAL A 226 -5.31 -49.50 -90.25
CA VAL A 226 -5.49 -50.94 -90.57
C VAL A 226 -6.09 -51.10 -91.97
N THR A 227 -7.15 -50.38 -92.30
CA THR A 227 -7.78 -50.41 -93.63
C THR A 227 -6.82 -49.98 -94.73
N GLU A 228 -6.04 -48.91 -94.50
CA GLU A 228 -5.05 -48.43 -95.47
C GLU A 228 -3.97 -49.49 -95.74
N LYS A 229 -3.53 -50.20 -94.70
CA LYS A 229 -2.61 -51.34 -94.84
C LYS A 229 -3.21 -52.47 -95.68
N GLU A 230 -4.48 -52.80 -95.48
CA GLU A 230 -5.19 -53.83 -96.28
C GLU A 230 -5.30 -53.43 -97.75
N VAL A 231 -5.66 -52.16 -98.02
CA VAL A 231 -5.73 -51.61 -99.38
C VAL A 231 -4.36 -51.61 -100.03
N SER A 232 -3.32 -51.17 -99.32
CA SER A 232 -1.94 -51.18 -99.81
C SER A 232 -1.44 -52.60 -100.12
N SER A 233 -1.76 -53.58 -99.27
CA SER A 233 -1.46 -55.00 -99.52
C SER A 233 -2.17 -55.52 -100.77
N SER A 234 -3.47 -55.22 -100.90
CA SER A 234 -4.28 -55.63 -102.05
C SER A 234 -3.76 -55.02 -103.35
N LEU A 235 -3.39 -53.74 -103.33
CA LEU A 235 -2.79 -53.04 -104.47
C LEU A 235 -1.44 -53.67 -104.85
N ASN A 236 -0.59 -53.96 -103.87
CA ASN A 236 0.70 -54.62 -104.09
C ASN A 236 0.51 -56.00 -104.75
N ASP A 237 -0.46 -56.78 -104.30
CA ASP A 237 -0.78 -58.08 -104.90
C ASP A 237 -1.35 -57.95 -106.32
N LEU A 238 -2.13 -56.91 -106.59
CA LEU A 238 -2.60 -56.58 -107.94
C LEU A 238 -1.41 -56.25 -108.86
N VAL A 239 -0.48 -55.40 -108.40
CA VAL A 239 0.73 -55.04 -109.15
C VAL A 239 1.62 -56.26 -109.43
N LYS A 240 1.75 -57.19 -108.47
CA LYS A 240 2.46 -58.47 -108.69
C LYS A 240 1.82 -59.31 -109.80
N LYS A 241 0.49 -59.30 -109.95
CA LYS A 241 -0.19 -60.01 -111.05
C LYS A 241 0.08 -59.39 -112.42
N PHE A 242 0.35 -58.08 -112.49
CA PHE A 242 0.69 -57.37 -113.73
C PHE A 242 2.20 -57.37 -114.04
N LYS A 243 3.06 -57.74 -113.08
CA LYS A 243 4.47 -58.07 -113.34
C LYS A 243 4.58 -59.50 -113.87
N LEU A 244 4.29 -59.65 -115.16
CA LEU A 244 4.68 -60.78 -116.03
C LEU A 244 5.38 -60.21 -117.26
#